data_AF-A0A0M1IVP9-F1
#
_entry.id   AF-A0A0M1IVP9-F1
#
_cell.length_a   1.000
_cell.length_b   1.000
_cell.length_c   1.000
_cell.angle_alpha   90.00
_cell.angle_beta   90.00
_cell.angle_gamma   90.00
#
_symmetry.space_group_name_H-M   'P 1'
#
loop_
_entity.id
_entity.type
_entity.pdbx_description
1 polymer ?
#
loop_
_entity_poly.entity_id
_entity_poly.type
_entity_poly.pdbx_seq_one_letter_code
_entity_poly.pdbx_strand_id
1 'polypeptide(L)'
;MPNLELYSIKYNAVQQQAGLNWGFSYGHTCLADAYIALTTHFLRSNPNFFPSQGSPIITEWDDDTVIQCLLEGTQEINGIVYPKQISSYGDKSTLGYYLRRRIGVSPNHKIVMSDLTNYGRNHVSVSHIRGNRYYFDFH
;
A
#
# COMPACT_ATOMS: atom_id res chain seq x y z
N MET A 1 -10.10 2.16 -13.15
CA MET A 1 -8.78 1.87 -12.56
C MET A 1 -9.01 0.92 -11.40
N PRO A 2 -8.25 -0.19 -11.28
CA PRO A 2 -8.40 -1.08 -10.13
C PRO A 2 -7.97 -0.39 -8.84
N ASN A 3 -8.55 -0.80 -7.72
CA ASN A 3 -8.37 -0.18 -6.41
C ASN A 3 -7.55 -1.05 -5.47
N LEU A 4 -6.64 -0.41 -4.74
CA LEU A 4 -5.91 -0.99 -3.63
C LEU A 4 -6.49 -0.46 -2.31
N GLU A 5 -7.30 -1.29 -1.66
CA GLU A 5 -7.94 -0.94 -0.39
C GLU A 5 -6.89 -0.74 0.72
N LEU A 6 -7.00 0.35 1.46
CA LEU A 6 -6.10 0.68 2.58
C LEU A 6 -6.61 0.14 3.93
N TYR A 7 -7.70 -0.62 3.90
CA TYR A 7 -8.32 -1.26 5.05
C TYR A 7 -8.65 -2.73 4.73
N SER A 8 -9.01 -3.51 5.75
CA SER A 8 -9.50 -4.85 5.53
C SER A 8 -10.98 -4.83 5.13
N ILE A 9 -11.29 -5.21 3.89
CA ILE A 9 -12.69 -5.38 3.43
C ILE A 9 -13.44 -6.36 4.33
N LYS A 10 -12.81 -7.50 4.69
CA LYS A 10 -13.44 -8.55 5.52
C LYS A 10 -13.91 -8.03 6.87
N TYR A 11 -13.09 -7.20 7.52
CA TYR A 11 -13.38 -6.70 8.87
C TYR A 11 -13.94 -5.27 8.87
N ASN A 12 -14.08 -4.66 7.69
CA ASN A 12 -14.44 -3.26 7.50
C ASN A 12 -13.68 -2.30 8.44
N ALA A 13 -12.37 -2.55 8.59
CA ALA A 13 -11.53 -1.82 9.54
C ALA A 13 -10.08 -1.78 9.05
N VAL A 14 -9.38 -0.68 9.37
CA VAL A 14 -7.94 -0.58 9.20
C VAL A 14 -7.25 -1.56 10.14
N GLN A 15 -6.28 -2.30 9.61
CA GLN A 15 -5.55 -3.32 10.35
C GLN A 15 -4.75 -2.67 11.49
N GLN A 16 -4.72 -3.33 12.65
CA GLN A 16 -4.08 -2.75 13.85
C GLN A 16 -2.55 -2.84 13.83
N GLN A 17 -1.97 -3.77 13.06
CA GLN A 17 -0.54 -4.11 13.06
C GLN A 17 -0.04 -4.50 11.65
N ALA A 18 -0.72 -4.03 10.61
CA ALA A 18 -0.46 -4.36 9.21
C ALA A 18 -0.91 -3.21 8.31
N GLY A 19 -0.55 -3.26 7.03
CA GLY A 19 -0.88 -2.21 6.06
C GLY A 19 -0.35 -0.85 6.52
N LEU A 20 -1.25 0.12 6.68
CA LEU A 20 -0.94 1.46 7.18
C LEU A 20 -0.30 1.47 8.57
N ASN A 21 -0.59 0.47 9.40
CA ASN A 21 -0.12 0.36 10.78
C ASN A 21 0.94 -0.73 10.96
N TRP A 22 1.70 -1.06 9.91
CA TRP A 22 2.72 -2.10 10.00
C TRP A 22 3.77 -1.81 11.09
N GLY A 23 4.12 -0.55 11.31
CA GLY A 23 5.02 -0.12 12.38
C GLY A 23 4.61 -0.47 13.81
N PHE A 24 3.33 -0.82 14.03
CA PHE A 24 2.81 -1.29 15.33
C PHE A 24 2.86 -2.82 15.50
N SER A 25 3.44 -3.53 14.53
CA SER A 25 3.63 -4.98 14.61
C SER A 25 4.73 -5.34 15.61
N TYR A 26 4.79 -6.63 15.98
CA TYR A 26 5.88 -7.17 16.81
C TYR A 26 7.14 -7.52 15.99
N GLY A 27 7.23 -7.07 14.74
CA GLY A 27 8.37 -7.31 13.86
C GLY A 27 9.50 -6.30 14.04
N HIS A 28 10.54 -6.43 13.22
CA HIS A 28 11.59 -5.43 13.09
C HIS A 28 11.10 -4.26 12.24
N THR A 29 10.27 -3.40 12.83
CA THR A 29 9.67 -2.23 12.18
C THR A 29 9.87 -0.96 13.01
N CYS A 30 9.85 0.19 12.35
CA CYS A 30 9.69 1.50 12.97
C CYS A 30 8.22 1.91 13.00
N LEU A 31 7.79 2.73 13.96
CA LEU A 31 6.36 3.12 14.13
C LEU A 31 5.72 3.70 12.86
N ALA A 32 6.50 4.44 12.06
CA ALA A 32 6.05 5.04 10.82
C ALA A 32 5.97 4.05 9.65
N ASP A 33 6.50 2.83 9.76
CA ASP A 33 6.49 1.87 8.65
C ASP A 33 5.06 1.54 8.20
N ALA A 34 4.87 1.53 6.89
CA ALA A 34 3.60 1.19 6.27
C ALA A 34 3.82 0.47 4.93
N TYR A 35 2.78 -0.24 4.50
CA TYR A 35 2.68 -0.79 3.16
C TYR A 35 1.23 -0.77 2.66
N ILE A 36 1.05 -0.88 1.35
CA ILE A 36 -0.25 -1.08 0.71
C ILE A 36 -0.39 -2.57 0.37
N ALA A 37 -1.47 -3.19 0.84
CA ALA A 37 -1.68 -4.63 0.64
C ALA A 37 -2.17 -4.94 -0.78
N LEU A 38 -1.56 -5.95 -1.40
CA LEU A 38 -2.08 -6.56 -2.63
C LEU A 38 -2.99 -7.71 -2.24
N THR A 39 -4.29 -7.46 -2.22
CA THR A 39 -5.24 -8.48 -1.80
C THR A 39 -5.35 -9.61 -2.82
N THR A 40 -5.68 -10.81 -2.36
CA THR A 40 -6.00 -11.95 -3.24
C THR A 40 -7.11 -11.60 -4.24
N HIS A 41 -8.08 -10.77 -3.83
CA HIS A 41 -9.13 -10.29 -4.73
C HIS A 41 -8.55 -9.44 -5.87
N PHE A 42 -7.73 -8.43 -5.54
CA PHE A 42 -7.07 -7.59 -6.54
C PHE A 42 -6.25 -8.44 -7.53
N LEU A 43 -5.43 -9.37 -7.02
CA LEU A 43 -4.56 -10.20 -7.85
C LEU A 43 -5.31 -11.21 -8.72
N ARG A 44 -6.45 -11.74 -8.25
CA ARG A 44 -7.31 -12.60 -9.10
C ARG A 44 -7.94 -11.81 -10.25
N SER A 45 -8.35 -10.57 -9.98
CA SER A 45 -8.94 -9.69 -11.00
C SER A 45 -7.90 -9.04 -11.92
N ASN A 46 -6.64 -8.94 -11.49
CA ASN A 46 -5.57 -8.24 -12.18
C ASN A 46 -4.22 -9.02 -12.10
N PRO A 47 -4.15 -10.27 -12.58
CA PRO A 47 -3.04 -11.18 -12.29
C PRO A 47 -1.67 -10.69 -12.79
N ASN A 48 -1.62 -9.98 -13.90
CA ASN A 48 -0.36 -9.50 -14.48
C ASN A 48 -0.15 -8.00 -14.27
N PHE A 49 -0.87 -7.38 -13.33
CA PHE A 49 -0.84 -5.93 -13.16
C PHE A 49 0.47 -5.43 -12.57
N PHE A 50 1.03 -6.15 -11.61
CA PHE A 50 2.33 -5.85 -11.02
C PHE A 50 3.34 -6.93 -11.39
N PRO A 51 4.64 -6.59 -11.50
CA PRO A 51 5.69 -7.57 -11.72
C PRO A 51 5.86 -8.51 -10.51
N SER A 52 6.77 -9.47 -10.64
CA SER A 52 7.04 -10.46 -9.59
C SER A 52 7.52 -9.81 -8.28
N GLN A 53 7.39 -10.56 -7.18
CA GLN A 53 8.01 -10.20 -5.91
C GLN A 53 9.50 -9.87 -6.07
N GLY A 54 9.97 -8.90 -5.32
CA GLY A 54 11.34 -8.37 -5.36
C GLY A 54 11.55 -7.30 -6.42
N SER A 55 10.57 -7.04 -7.28
CA SER A 55 10.69 -6.04 -8.34
C SER A 55 10.53 -4.62 -7.80
N PRO A 56 11.45 -3.68 -8.12
CA PRO A 56 11.25 -2.27 -7.84
C PRO A 56 10.26 -1.65 -8.84
N ILE A 57 9.39 -0.80 -8.34
CA ILE A 57 8.46 0.00 -9.13
C ILE A 57 8.61 1.49 -8.79
N ILE A 58 8.27 2.35 -9.73
CA ILE A 58 8.18 3.79 -9.52
C ILE A 58 6.69 4.14 -9.45
N THR A 59 6.28 4.72 -8.33
CA THR A 59 4.89 5.18 -8.12
C THR A 59 4.86 6.70 -8.27
N GLU A 60 4.07 7.18 -9.22
CA GLU A 60 3.80 8.59 -9.49
C GLU A 60 2.41 8.89 -8.94
N TRP A 61 2.32 9.77 -7.95
CA TRP A 61 1.08 10.04 -7.23
C TRP A 61 0.35 11.26 -7.79
N ASP A 62 -0.94 11.37 -7.47
CA ASP A 62 -1.83 12.46 -7.90
C ASP A 62 -1.39 13.87 -7.47
N ASP A 63 -0.51 13.98 -6.47
CA ASP A 63 0.05 15.24 -5.96
C ASP A 63 1.48 15.50 -6.46
N ASP A 64 1.85 14.91 -7.60
CA ASP A 64 3.19 14.93 -8.21
C ASP A 64 4.30 14.27 -7.37
N THR A 65 3.97 13.65 -6.23
CA THR A 65 4.95 12.90 -5.44
C THR A 65 5.41 11.66 -6.20
N VAL A 66 6.71 11.40 -6.22
CA VAL A 66 7.28 10.17 -6.78
C VAL A 66 7.95 9.35 -5.67
N ILE A 67 7.55 8.10 -5.52
CA ILE A 67 8.12 7.17 -4.54
C ILE A 67 8.60 5.92 -5.25
N GLN A 68 9.87 5.57 -5.07
CA GLN A 68 10.38 4.26 -5.47
C GLN A 68 9.93 3.22 -4.43
N CYS A 69 9.22 2.21 -4.90
CA CYS A 69 8.63 1.17 -4.08
C CYS A 69 9.20 -0.21 -4.44
N LEU A 70 8.99 -1.17 -3.54
CA LEU A 70 9.34 -2.57 -3.70
C LEU A 70 8.08 -3.43 -3.57
N LEU A 71 7.96 -4.43 -4.45
CA LEU A 71 6.97 -5.48 -4.31
C LEU A 71 7.50 -6.55 -3.35
N GLU A 72 6.90 -6.67 -2.18
CA GLU A 72 7.40 -7.51 -1.09
C GLU A 72 6.37 -8.50 -0.57
N GLY A 73 6.86 -9.42 0.27
CA GLY A 73 6.08 -10.53 0.80
C GLY A 73 5.61 -11.48 -0.30
N THR A 74 5.17 -12.66 0.09
CA THR A 74 4.67 -13.66 -0.85
C THR A 74 3.28 -14.13 -0.43
N GLN A 75 2.46 -14.42 -1.42
CA GLN A 75 1.21 -15.18 -1.27
C GLN A 75 1.04 -16.08 -2.50
N GLU A 76 0.50 -17.27 -2.30
CA GLU A 76 0.21 -18.19 -3.39
C GLU A 76 -1.27 -18.15 -3.74
N ILE A 77 -1.59 -18.03 -5.02
CA ILE A 77 -2.95 -18.06 -5.55
C ILE A 77 -2.97 -19.02 -6.72
N ASN A 78 -3.67 -20.16 -6.57
CA ASN A 78 -3.79 -21.20 -7.59
C ASN A 78 -2.43 -21.69 -8.12
N GLY A 79 -1.45 -21.91 -7.23
CA GLY A 79 -0.11 -22.37 -7.61
C GLY A 79 0.83 -21.29 -8.15
N ILE A 80 0.40 -20.03 -8.24
CA ILE A 80 1.22 -18.90 -8.70
C ILE A 80 1.59 -18.03 -7.49
N VAL A 81 2.88 -17.70 -7.37
CA VAL A 81 3.39 -16.83 -6.31
C VAL A 81 3.29 -15.36 -6.74
N TYR A 82 2.59 -14.57 -5.94
CA TYR A 82 2.41 -13.13 -6.12
C TYR A 82 3.06 -12.33 -4.98
N PRO A 83 3.44 -11.07 -5.23
CA PRO A 83 3.76 -10.15 -4.14
C PRO A 83 2.55 -9.93 -3.24
N LYS A 84 2.80 -9.68 -1.95
CA LYS A 84 1.75 -9.44 -0.96
C LYS A 84 1.53 -7.96 -0.68
N GLN A 85 2.54 -7.13 -0.90
CA GLN A 85 2.50 -5.73 -0.49
C GLN A 85 3.40 -4.85 -1.35
N ILE A 86 3.09 -3.56 -1.38
CA ILE A 86 3.91 -2.48 -1.93
C ILE A 86 4.39 -1.63 -0.76
N SER A 87 5.69 -1.42 -0.65
CA SER A 87 6.31 -0.58 0.38
C SER A 87 7.40 0.29 -0.23
N SER A 88 7.85 1.35 0.45
CA SER A 88 8.96 2.16 -0.06
C SER A 88 10.30 1.39 -0.06
N TYR A 89 11.09 1.56 -1.10
CA TYR A 89 12.38 0.89 -1.26
C TYR A 89 13.41 1.45 -0.25
N GLY A 90 14.21 0.59 0.37
CA GLY A 90 15.23 0.98 1.37
C GLY A 90 14.66 1.33 2.75
N ASP A 91 13.76 2.31 2.83
CA ASP A 91 13.16 2.81 4.09
C ASP A 91 11.64 2.77 4.02
N LYS A 92 11.03 1.89 4.82
CA LYS A 92 9.58 1.62 4.83
C LYS A 92 8.77 2.74 5.49
N SER A 93 9.43 3.63 6.22
CA SER A 93 8.80 4.80 6.83
C SER A 93 8.47 5.88 5.80
N THR A 94 9.17 5.93 4.65
CA THR A 94 8.92 6.94 3.59
C THR A 94 7.47 6.92 3.11
N LEU A 95 6.97 5.74 2.73
CA LEU A 95 5.57 5.59 2.31
C LEU A 95 4.60 5.88 3.46
N GLY A 96 4.94 5.46 4.68
CA GLY A 96 4.08 5.67 5.84
C GLY A 96 3.97 7.12 6.30
N TYR A 97 5.06 7.89 6.26
CA TYR A 97 5.03 9.33 6.49
C TYR A 97 4.21 10.04 5.41
N TYR A 98 4.41 9.65 4.15
CA TYR A 98 3.66 10.21 3.04
C TYR A 98 2.14 9.99 3.21
N LEU A 99 1.70 8.75 3.46
CA LEU A 99 0.28 8.44 3.64
C LEU A 99 -0.33 9.15 4.86
N ARG A 100 0.38 9.19 6.00
CA ARG A 100 -0.09 9.92 7.20
C ARG A 100 -0.22 11.41 6.95
N ARG A 101 0.74 12.01 6.24
CA ARG A 101 0.69 13.43 5.84
C ARG A 101 -0.51 13.70 4.93
N ARG A 102 -0.76 12.85 3.94
CA ARG A 102 -1.93 12.95 3.04
C ARG A 102 -3.24 12.88 3.82
N ILE A 103 -3.36 11.93 4.74
CA ILE A 103 -4.56 11.73 5.59
C ILE A 103 -4.72 12.87 6.62
N GLY A 104 -3.66 13.63 6.91
CA GLY A 104 -3.70 14.74 7.88
C GLY A 104 -3.51 14.32 9.34
N VAL A 105 -2.81 13.22 9.58
CA VAL A 105 -2.53 12.70 10.93
C VAL A 105 -1.03 12.76 11.27
N SER A 106 -0.69 12.66 12.56
CA SER A 106 0.70 12.74 13.01
C SER A 106 1.54 11.55 12.52
N PRO A 107 2.87 11.69 12.38
CA PRO A 107 3.75 10.67 11.80
C PRO A 107 3.73 9.28 12.49
N ASN A 108 3.41 9.24 13.79
CA ASN A 108 3.31 8.02 14.58
C ASN A 108 1.86 7.70 14.97
N HIS A 109 0.87 8.33 14.32
CA HIS A 109 -0.53 8.05 14.56
C HIS A 109 -0.89 6.64 14.11
N LYS A 110 -1.68 5.93 14.92
CA LYS A 110 -2.26 4.65 14.56
C LYS A 110 -3.54 4.91 13.77
N ILE A 111 -3.47 4.69 12.46
CA ILE A 111 -4.57 5.01 11.55
C ILE A 111 -5.75 4.08 11.83
N VAL A 112 -6.94 4.65 11.98
CA VAL A 112 -8.20 3.94 12.15
C VAL A 112 -9.15 4.26 11.00
N MET A 113 -10.27 3.53 10.91
CA MET A 113 -11.22 3.71 9.80
C MET A 113 -11.78 5.13 9.71
N SER A 114 -12.02 5.79 10.85
CA SER A 114 -12.51 7.18 10.87
C SER A 114 -11.53 8.16 10.26
N ASP A 115 -10.21 7.91 10.30
CA ASP A 115 -9.22 8.79 9.68
C ASP A 115 -9.36 8.76 8.15
N LEU A 116 -9.53 7.56 7.56
CA LEU A 116 -9.77 7.40 6.12
C LEU A 116 -11.14 7.97 5.71
N THR A 117 -12.17 7.77 6.52
CA THR A 117 -13.50 8.34 6.27
C THR A 117 -13.47 9.87 6.32
N ASN A 118 -12.77 10.46 7.29
CA ASN A 118 -12.62 11.91 7.42
C ASN A 118 -11.79 12.51 6.28
N TYR A 119 -10.75 11.79 5.83
CA TYR A 119 -9.98 12.15 4.64
C TYR A 119 -10.85 12.10 3.37
N GLY A 120 -11.86 11.22 3.33
CA GLY A 120 -12.78 11.06 2.20
C GLY A 120 -12.39 9.93 1.24
N ARG A 121 -11.26 9.25 1.48
CA ARG A 121 -10.74 8.18 0.62
C ARG A 121 -10.13 7.04 1.44
N ASN A 122 -10.47 5.80 1.09
CA ASN A 122 -10.03 4.58 1.79
C ASN A 122 -9.27 3.57 0.91
N HIS A 123 -8.96 3.96 -0.33
CA HIS A 123 -8.25 3.14 -1.30
C HIS A 123 -7.41 4.02 -2.22
N VAL A 124 -6.37 3.44 -2.82
CA VAL A 124 -5.59 4.07 -3.89
C VAL A 124 -6.03 3.46 -5.22
N SER A 125 -6.45 4.28 -6.18
CA SER A 125 -6.72 3.81 -7.54
C SER A 125 -5.42 3.77 -8.34
N VAL A 126 -5.16 2.69 -9.07
CA VAL A 126 -3.87 2.49 -9.74
C VAL A 126 -4.01 2.26 -11.24
N SER A 127 -3.06 2.76 -12.02
CA SER A 127 -2.91 2.44 -13.44
C SER A 127 -1.45 2.21 -13.82
N HIS A 128 -1.20 1.26 -14.73
CA HIS A 128 0.12 1.06 -15.32
C HIS A 128 0.39 2.13 -16.38
N ILE A 129 1.55 2.77 -16.32
CA ILE A 129 1.95 3.79 -17.29
C ILE A 129 2.80 3.13 -18.38
N ARG A 130 4.02 2.69 -18.02
CA ARG A 130 4.99 2.03 -18.89
C ARG A 130 6.11 1.41 -18.06
N GLY A 131 6.68 0.30 -18.53
CA GLY A 131 7.80 -0.34 -17.85
C GLY A 131 7.47 -0.64 -16.38
N ASN A 132 8.28 -0.13 -15.45
CA ASN A 132 8.06 -0.25 -14.01
C ASN A 132 7.35 0.96 -13.37
N ARG A 133 6.77 1.87 -14.16
CA ARG A 133 6.08 3.08 -13.69
C ARG A 133 4.57 2.88 -13.59
N TYR A 134 4.01 3.32 -12.48
CA TYR A 134 2.59 3.23 -12.15
C TYR A 134 2.09 4.57 -11.61
N TYR A 135 0.89 4.95 -12.00
CA TYR A 135 0.19 6.11 -11.44
C TYR A 135 -0.71 5.68 -10.29
N PHE A 136 -0.66 6.42 -9.19
CA PHE A 136 -1.35 6.17 -7.93
C PHE A 136 -2.22 7.38 -7.59
N ASP A 137 -3.53 7.22 -7.63
CA ASP A 137 -4.50 8.27 -7.31
C ASP A 137 -5.07 8.05 -5.90
N PHE A 138 -4.81 9.00 -5.01
CA PHE A 138 -5.31 9.02 -3.64
C PHE A 138 -6.12 10.28 -3.30
N HIS A 139 -6.73 10.92 -4.30
CA HIS A 139 -7.67 12.04 -4.11
C HIS A 139 -9.07 11.58 -3.68
#